data_AF-A0A4S0I1P5-F1
#
_entry.id   AF-A0A4S0I1P5-F1
#
_cell.length_a   1.000
_cell.length_b   1.000
_cell.length_c   1.000
_cell.angle_alpha   90.00
_cell.angle_beta   90.00
_cell.angle_gamma   90.00
#
_symmetry.space_group_name_H-M   'P 1'
#
loop_
_entity.id
_entity.type
_entity.pdbx_description
1 polymer ?
#
loop_
_entity_poly.entity_id
_entity_poly.type
_entity_poly.pdbx_seq_one_letter_code
_entity_poly.pdbx_strand_id
1 'polypeptide(L)'
;KDYAELMESLFDFDAGYAIGAGIDYALTDKLSLGVDYTHIDLGSKTSTGPTVFDNGSLGNNPETYKVKARADVVMARLSYKFGN
;
A
#
# COMPACT_ATOMS: atom_id res chain seq x y z
N LYS A 1 -33.92 -8.51 9.60
CA LYS A 1 -32.96 -7.49 10.08
C LYS A 1 -31.75 -7.48 9.13
N ASP A 2 -31.94 -7.79 7.84
CA ASP A 2 -30.89 -8.52 7.10
C ASP A 2 -30.37 -7.74 5.89
N TYR A 3 -30.96 -6.60 5.56
CA TYR A 3 -30.47 -5.77 4.45
C TYR A 3 -29.32 -4.84 4.87
N ALA A 4 -29.18 -4.56 6.17
CA ALA A 4 -28.11 -3.70 6.69
C ALA A 4 -26.76 -4.43 6.76
N GLU A 5 -26.75 -5.69 7.24
CA GLU A 5 -25.54 -6.51 7.29
C GLU A 5 -24.99 -6.86 5.90
N LEU A 6 -25.88 -7.07 4.92
CA LEU A 6 -25.47 -7.33 3.53
C LEU A 6 -24.80 -6.10 2.89
N MET A 7 -25.29 -4.89 3.19
CA MET A 7 -24.70 -3.64 2.70
C MET A 7 -23.32 -3.36 3.30
N GLU A 8 -23.09 -3.71 4.57
CA GLU A 8 -21.76 -3.58 5.20
C GLU A 8 -20.73 -4.51 4.57
N SER A 9 -21.11 -5.74 4.19
CA SER A 9 -20.17 -6.66 3.53
C SER A 9 -19.84 -6.26 2.07
N LEU A 10 -20.74 -5.51 1.42
CA LEU A 10 -20.58 -5.08 0.02
C LEU A 10 -19.71 -3.83 -0.13
N PHE A 11 -19.53 -3.05 0.94
CA PHE A 11 -18.67 -1.87 0.98
C PHE A 11 -17.35 -2.17 1.70
N ASP A 12 -16.67 -3.25 1.34
CA ASP A 12 -15.27 -3.45 1.69
C ASP A 12 -14.41 -2.57 0.76
N PHE A 13 -14.42 -1.27 1.03
CA PHE A 13 -13.62 -0.29 0.30
C PHE A 13 -12.16 -0.45 0.77
N ASP A 14 -11.40 -1.26 0.04
CA ASP A 14 -9.94 -1.33 0.16
C ASP A 14 -9.32 0.00 -0.30
N ALA A 15 -9.44 1.04 0.54
CA ALA A 15 -8.69 2.28 0.37
C ALA A 15 -7.27 2.08 0.88
N GLY A 16 -6.33 1.93 -0.04
CA GLY A 16 -4.93 2.18 0.28
C GLY A 16 -4.67 3.68 0.49
N TYR A 17 -3.74 4.03 1.37
CA TYR A 17 -3.26 5.40 1.53
C TYR A 17 -1.75 5.48 1.25
N ALA A 18 -1.34 6.61 0.68
CA ALA A 18 0.06 6.95 0.53
C ALA A 18 0.31 8.27 1.26
N ILE A 19 1.30 8.27 2.15
CA ILE A 19 1.74 9.47 2.85
C ILE A 19 3.25 9.58 2.72
N GLY A 20 3.73 10.75 2.30
CA GLY A 20 5.14 10.98 2.12
C GLY A 20 5.54 12.39 2.54
N ALA A 21 6.82 12.51 2.89
CA ALA A 21 7.46 13.78 3.20
C ALA A 21 8.81 13.81 2.48
N GLY A 22 9.17 15.00 2.01
CA GLY A 22 10.43 15.22 1.32
C GLY A 22 11.08 16.52 1.76
N ILE A 23 12.40 16.57 1.63
CA ILE A 23 13.18 17.79 1.80
C ILE A 23 13.88 18.09 0.48
N ASP A 24 13.87 19.37 0.10
CA ASP A 24 14.64 19.88 -1.03
C ASP A 24 15.70 20.85 -0.51
N TYR A 25 16.93 20.64 -0.96
CA TYR A 25 18.09 21.46 -0.63
C TYR A 25 18.70 22.06 -1.90
N ALA A 26 18.79 23.39 -1.94
CA ALA A 26 19.50 24.08 -3.00
C ALA A 26 21.02 23.95 -2.77
N LEU A 27 21.70 23.18 -3.61
CA LEU A 27 23.16 23.05 -3.61
C LEU A 27 23.81 24.30 -4.23
N THR A 28 23.16 24.89 -5.22
CA THR A 28 23.61 26.09 -5.96
C THR A 28 22.36 26.75 -6.56
N ASP A 29 22.46 28.00 -7.04
CA ASP A 29 21.36 28.73 -7.71
C ASP A 29 20.74 27.98 -8.91
N LYS A 30 21.47 26.99 -9.44
CA LYS A 30 21.10 26.20 -10.62
C LYS A 30 20.88 24.72 -10.32
N LEU A 31 21.19 24.25 -9.10
CA LEU A 31 21.17 22.84 -8.76
C LEU A 31 20.51 22.64 -7.40
N SER A 32 19.47 21.81 -7.38
CA SER A 32 18.78 21.40 -6.15
C SER A 32 18.78 19.88 -6.04
N LEU A 33 18.96 19.39 -4.83
CA LEU A 33 18.88 17.98 -4.48
C LEU A 33 17.67 17.79 -3.56
N GLY A 34 16.79 16.89 -3.92
CA GLY A 34 15.63 16.48 -3.13
C GLY A 34 15.76 15.03 -2.67
N VAL A 35 15.21 14.73 -1.51
CA VAL A 35 14.98 13.36 -1.06
C VAL A 35 13.54 13.26 -0.57
N ASP A 36 12.81 12.27 -1.09
CA ASP A 36 11.44 11.99 -0.71
C ASP A 36 11.33 10.59 -0.11
N TYR A 37 10.57 10.48 0.98
CA TYR A 37 10.17 9.22 1.58
C TYR A 37 8.67 9.08 1.54
N THR A 38 8.17 8.02 0.91
CA THR A 38 6.74 7.76 0.79
C THR A 38 6.41 6.38 1.35
N HIS A 39 5.50 6.36 2.32
CA HIS A 39 4.92 5.15 2.86
C HIS A 39 3.57 4.88 2.19
N ILE A 40 3.41 3.67 1.67
CA ILE A 40 2.21 3.24 0.95
C ILE A 40 1.65 2.02 1.69
N ASP A 41 0.44 2.12 2.22
CA ASP A 41 -0.33 0.98 2.70
C ASP A 41 -1.48 0.74 1.71
N LEU A 42 -1.48 -0.41 1.06
CA LEU A 42 -2.44 -0.73 0.00
C LEU A 42 -3.74 -1.34 0.53
N GLY A 43 -3.94 -1.30 1.86
CA GLY A 43 -5.06 -1.95 2.51
C GLY A 43 -4.82 -3.45 2.73
N SER A 44 -5.80 -4.10 3.36
CA SER A 44 -5.72 -5.50 3.71
C SER A 44 -6.86 -6.28 3.09
N LYS A 45 -6.56 -7.09 2.08
CA LYS A 45 -7.53 -8.06 1.57
C LYS A 45 -7.61 -9.23 2.54
N THR A 46 -8.79 -9.43 3.11
CA THR A 46 -9.14 -10.65 3.83
C THR A 46 -9.64 -11.65 2.80
N SER A 47 -8.83 -12.64 2.44
CA SER A 47 -9.26 -13.70 1.53
C SER A 47 -9.52 -14.96 2.33
N THR A 48 -10.77 -15.42 2.32
CA THR A 48 -11.18 -16.68 2.96
C THR A 48 -11.09 -17.79 1.92
N GLY A 49 -10.10 -18.66 2.05
CA GLY A 49 -9.92 -19.84 1.18
C GLY A 49 -9.98 -21.14 1.98
N PRO A 50 -10.46 -22.26 1.39
CA PRO A 50 -10.34 -23.57 2.02
C PRO A 50 -8.86 -23.94 2.18
N THR A 51 -8.51 -24.53 3.32
CA THR A 51 -7.16 -25.01 3.58
C THR A 51 -6.81 -26.14 2.61
N VAL A 52 -5.62 -26.14 2.01
CA VAL A 52 -5.12 -27.28 1.22
C VAL A 52 -4.09 -28.02 2.07
N PHE A 53 -4.35 -29.28 2.38
CA PHE A 53 -3.35 -30.14 3.00
C PHE A 53 -2.30 -30.56 1.94
N ASP A 54 -1.08 -30.91 2.36
CA ASP A 54 0.02 -31.36 1.46
C ASP A 54 -0.37 -32.53 0.53
N ASN A 55 -1.46 -33.24 0.86
CA ASN A 55 -2.06 -34.30 0.05
C ASN A 55 -3.11 -33.81 -0.97
N GLY A 56 -3.24 -32.50 -1.20
CA GLY A 56 -4.20 -31.90 -2.15
C GLY A 56 -5.67 -31.96 -1.72
N SER A 57 -5.96 -32.35 -0.48
CA SER A 57 -7.31 -32.38 0.09
C SER A 57 -7.69 -31.02 0.68
N LEU A 58 -8.93 -30.59 0.44
CA LEU A 58 -9.48 -29.35 1.01
C LEU A 58 -9.96 -29.59 2.45
N GLY A 59 -9.39 -28.85 3.41
CA GLY A 59 -9.80 -28.85 4.81
C GLY A 59 -10.98 -27.93 5.08
N ASN A 60 -11.89 -28.39 5.95
CA ASN A 60 -13.11 -27.68 6.33
C ASN A 60 -12.90 -26.53 7.34
N ASN A 61 -11.65 -26.25 7.73
CA ASN A 61 -11.35 -25.18 8.68
C ASN A 61 -10.99 -23.90 7.91
N PRO A 62 -11.84 -22.86 7.92
CA PRO A 62 -11.54 -21.60 7.26
C PRO A 62 -10.40 -20.91 8.02
N GLU A 63 -9.25 -20.73 7.36
CA GLU A 63 -8.13 -19.96 7.89
C GLU A 63 -8.18 -18.54 7.31
N THR A 64 -8.24 -17.55 8.19
CA THR A 64 -8.29 -16.14 7.82
C THR A 64 -6.87 -15.65 7.54
N TYR A 65 -6.47 -15.67 6.27
CA TYR A 65 -5.20 -15.10 5.83
C TYR A 65 -5.37 -13.60 5.58
N LYS A 66 -4.82 -12.77 6.48
CA LYS A 66 -4.77 -11.31 6.31
C LYS A 66 -3.46 -10.91 5.66
N VAL A 67 -3.46 -10.72 4.35
CA VAL A 67 -2.30 -10.19 3.63
C VAL A 67 -2.35 -8.67 3.68
N LYS A 68 -1.40 -8.07 4.42
CA LYS A 68 -1.18 -6.63 4.43
C LYS A 68 -0.09 -6.30 3.43
N ALA A 69 -0.43 -5.57 2.38
CA ALA A 69 0.55 -5.11 1.41
C ALA A 69 1.01 -3.70 1.78
N ARG A 70 2.28 -3.58 2.16
CA ARG A 70 2.92 -2.30 2.51
C ARG A 70 4.18 -2.12 1.68
N ALA A 71 4.43 -0.89 1.26
CA ALA A 71 5.64 -0.53 0.53
C ALA A 71 6.21 0.78 1.06
N ASP A 72 7.52 0.79 1.24
CA ASP A 72 8.30 1.98 1.57
C ASP A 72 9.12 2.37 0.33
N VAL A 73 8.97 3.60 -0.11
CA VAL A 73 9.64 4.13 -1.31
C VAL A 73 10.55 5.28 -0.90
N VAL A 74 11.83 5.15 -1.23
CA VAL A 74 12.84 6.21 -1.09
C VAL A 74 13.21 6.72 -2.49
N MET A 75 13.07 8.02 -2.71
CA MET A 75 13.44 8.65 -3.98
C MET A 75 14.47 9.75 -3.75
N ALA A 76 15.54 9.74 -4.54
CA ALA A 76 16.46 10.86 -4.66
C ALA A 76 16.19 11.62 -5.96
N ARG A 77 16.11 12.94 -5.88
CA ARG A 77 15.80 13.84 -7.00
C ARG A 77 16.96 14.81 -7.19
N LEU A 78 17.45 14.95 -8.42
CA LEU A 78 18.38 16.01 -8.79
C LEU A 78 17.70 16.92 -9.81
N SER A 79 17.56 18.20 -9.46
CA SER A 79 16.90 19.22 -10.28
C SER A 79 17.94 20.23 -10.73
N TYR A 80 18.12 20.37 -12.04
CA TYR A 80 19.00 21.38 -12.61
C TYR A 80 18.18 22.42 -13.39
N LYS A 81 18.38 23.69 -13.06
CA LYS A 81 17.72 24.82 -13.73
C LYS A 81 18.55 25.25 -14.93
N PHE A 82 18.02 24.99 -16.13
CA PHE A 82 18.62 25.45 -17.38
C PHE A 82 18.16 26.88 -17.69
N GLY A 83 19.09 27.85 -17.67
CA GLY A 83 18.83 29.26 -18.00
C GLY A 83 19.91 30.19 -17.45
N ASN A 84 20.05 31.39 -18.06
CA ASN A 84 20.87 32.49 -17.54
C ASN A 84 20.20 33.16 -16.35
#